data_AF-A0A3M3US37-F1
#
_entry.id   AF-A0A3M3US37-F1
#
_cell.length_a   1.000
_cell.length_b   1.000
_cell.length_c   1.000
_cell.angle_alpha   90.00
_cell.angle_beta   90.00
_cell.angle_gamma   90.00
#
_symmetry.space_group_name_H-M   'P 1'
#
loop_
_entity.id
_entity.type
_entity.pdbx_description
1 polymer ?
#
loop_
_entity_poly.entity_id
_entity_poly.type
_entity_poly.pdbx_seq_one_letter_code
_entity_poly.pdbx_strand_id
1 'polypeptide(L)'
;MKDLVEGYDPATAPAMLVPRVGHTVSKEGVGIVSRSRINPNTGLPFTSARDVVARDIKELRRVYPDIPNTKLQELIKLNKSMYPEMR
;
A
#
# COMPACT_ATOMS: atom_id res chain seq x y z
N MET A 1 -1.34 0.07 -9.78
CA MET A 1 -1.14 1.53 -9.80
C MET A 1 -0.93 2.05 -11.20
N LYS A 2 0.14 1.68 -11.93
CA LYS A 2 0.33 2.08 -13.35
C LYS A 2 -0.92 1.91 -14.23
N ASP A 3 -1.61 0.77 -14.08
CA ASP A 3 -2.79 0.45 -14.89
C ASP A 3 -4.10 1.05 -14.34
N LEU A 4 -4.04 1.78 -13.22
CA LEU A 4 -5.20 2.30 -12.47
C LEU A 4 -5.19 3.82 -12.29
N VAL A 5 -4.04 4.46 -12.52
CA VAL A 5 -3.79 5.88 -12.29
C VAL A 5 -2.99 6.41 -13.47
N GLU A 6 -3.56 7.37 -14.17
CA GLU A 6 -2.89 8.05 -15.27
C GLU A 6 -1.67 8.81 -14.76
N GLY A 7 -0.55 8.72 -15.48
CA GLY A 7 0.68 9.42 -15.09
C GLY A 7 1.38 8.85 -13.84
N TYR A 8 0.98 7.66 -13.34
CA TYR A 8 1.65 7.04 -12.21
C TYR A 8 3.11 6.66 -12.54
N ASP A 9 4.04 7.24 -11.81
CA ASP A 9 5.46 6.87 -11.83
C ASP A 9 5.89 6.27 -10.47
N PRO A 10 6.29 4.99 -10.42
CA PRO A 10 6.73 4.35 -9.18
C PRO A 10 7.99 4.97 -8.56
N ALA A 11 8.80 5.72 -9.31
CA ALA A 11 9.99 6.38 -8.78
C ALA A 11 9.67 7.64 -7.96
N THR A 12 8.53 8.28 -8.24
CA THR A 12 8.09 9.52 -7.59
C THR A 12 6.81 9.36 -6.77
N ALA A 13 6.18 8.19 -6.83
CA ALA A 13 4.97 7.89 -6.08
C ALA A 13 5.17 8.00 -4.54
N PRO A 14 4.10 8.31 -3.79
CA PRO A 14 4.11 8.30 -2.33
C PRO A 14 4.63 6.98 -1.76
N ALA A 15 5.60 7.06 -0.86
CA ALA A 15 6.18 5.90 -0.18
C ALA A 15 6.46 6.21 1.29
N MET A 16 6.66 5.16 2.08
CA MET A 16 7.13 5.28 3.46
C MET A 16 8.30 4.33 3.70
N LEU A 17 9.26 4.76 4.52
CA LEU A 17 10.38 3.92 4.93
C LEU A 17 9.90 2.88 5.96
N VAL A 18 10.25 1.62 5.71
CA VAL A 18 9.95 0.48 6.59
C VAL A 18 11.19 -0.41 6.73
N PRO A 19 11.29 -1.19 7.81
CA PRO A 19 12.35 -2.19 7.96
C PRO A 19 12.39 -3.18 6.78
N ARG A 20 13.59 -3.72 6.50
CA ARG A 20 13.77 -4.75 5.46
C ARG A 20 12.99 -6.04 5.79
N VAL A 21 12.94 -6.42 7.07
CA VAL A 21 12.15 -7.56 7.58
C VAL A 21 10.67 -7.17 7.58
N GLY A 22 9.84 -7.96 6.91
CA GLY A 22 8.46 -7.64 6.59
C GLY A 22 8.26 -7.00 5.20
N HIS A 23 9.30 -6.44 4.60
CA HIS A 23 9.22 -5.82 3.28
C HIS A 23 9.74 -6.77 2.19
N THR A 24 11.01 -7.15 2.29
CA THR A 24 11.67 -8.04 1.33
C THR A 24 12.19 -9.33 1.96
N VAL A 25 12.31 -9.36 3.29
CA VAL A 25 12.68 -10.57 4.06
C VAL A 25 11.48 -10.97 4.93
N SER A 26 11.12 -12.24 4.93
CA SER A 26 9.99 -12.75 5.72
C SER A 26 10.16 -12.50 7.21
N LYS A 27 9.11 -11.98 7.86
CA LYS A 27 9.00 -11.90 9.33
C LYS A 27 8.38 -13.20 9.84
N GLU A 28 8.97 -13.85 10.83
CA GLU A 28 8.46 -15.10 11.37
C GLU A 28 6.99 -14.98 11.81
N GLY A 29 6.16 -15.97 11.45
CA GLY A 29 4.72 -16.00 11.75
C GLY A 29 3.85 -14.97 11.02
N VAL A 30 4.44 -14.01 10.29
CA VAL A 30 3.73 -12.88 9.67
C VAL A 30 3.98 -12.79 8.16
N GLY A 31 5.16 -13.15 7.68
CA GLY A 31 5.54 -13.05 6.27
C GLY A 31 6.01 -11.65 5.86
N ILE A 32 5.70 -11.28 4.62
CA ILE A 32 5.96 -9.94 4.06
C ILE A 32 4.65 -9.22 3.71
N VAL A 33 4.72 -7.92 3.42
CA VAL A 33 3.60 -7.19 2.82
C VAL A 33 3.22 -7.79 1.47
N SER A 34 1.92 -7.93 1.23
CA SER A 34 1.39 -8.46 -0.03
C SER A 34 1.78 -7.56 -1.21
N ARG A 35 2.28 -8.19 -2.27
CA ARG A 35 2.57 -7.56 -3.57
C ARG A 35 1.57 -8.00 -4.66
N SER A 36 0.53 -8.74 -4.27
CA SER A 36 -0.45 -9.28 -5.19
C SER A 36 -1.21 -8.16 -5.92
N ARG A 37 -1.50 -8.38 -7.19
CA ARG A 37 -2.41 -7.55 -8.00
C ARG A 37 -3.88 -7.97 -7.86
N ILE A 38 -4.15 -9.03 -7.08
CA ILE A 38 -5.49 -9.57 -6.84
C ILE A 38 -6.06 -8.97 -5.56
N ASN A 39 -7.30 -8.48 -5.65
CA ASN A 39 -8.05 -7.99 -4.51
C ASN A 39 -8.49 -9.18 -3.63
N PRO A 40 -8.07 -9.23 -2.35
CA PRO A 40 -8.35 -10.37 -1.49
C PRO A 40 -9.85 -10.55 -1.16
N ASN A 41 -10.66 -9.51 -1.34
CA ASN A 41 -12.09 -9.56 -1.07
C ASN A 41 -12.89 -10.11 -2.26
N THR A 42 -12.39 -9.96 -3.49
CA THR A 42 -13.11 -10.36 -4.71
C THR A 42 -12.46 -11.53 -5.45
N GLY A 43 -11.19 -11.82 -5.18
CA GLY A 43 -10.42 -12.81 -5.93
C GLY A 43 -10.06 -12.38 -7.36
N LEU A 44 -10.36 -11.14 -7.75
CA LEU A 44 -10.11 -10.58 -9.08
C LEU A 44 -9.03 -9.50 -9.05
N PRO A 45 -8.42 -9.12 -10.19
CA PRO A 45 -7.51 -7.98 -10.24
C PRO A 45 -8.14 -6.71 -9.67
N PHE A 46 -7.34 -5.87 -9.02
CA PHE A 46 -7.81 -4.56 -8.58
C PHE A 46 -8.28 -3.74 -9.77
N THR A 47 -9.46 -3.14 -9.65
CA THR A 47 -10.05 -2.20 -10.61
C THR A 47 -10.00 -0.75 -10.09
N SER A 48 -9.62 -0.55 -8.83
CA SER A 48 -9.56 0.75 -8.17
C SER A 48 -8.23 0.95 -7.45
N ALA A 49 -7.59 2.09 -7.71
CA ALA A 49 -6.37 2.48 -7.02
C ALA A 49 -6.58 2.69 -5.51
N ARG A 50 -7.77 3.15 -5.11
CA ARG A 50 -8.17 3.29 -3.70
C ARG A 50 -8.14 1.95 -2.97
N ASP A 51 -8.60 0.89 -3.62
CA ASP A 51 -8.60 -0.46 -3.03
C ASP A 51 -7.19 -1.02 -2.86
N VAL A 52 -6.28 -0.69 -3.80
CA VAL A 52 -4.86 -1.02 -3.66
C VAL A 52 -4.26 -0.34 -2.43
N VAL A 53 -4.48 0.97 -2.27
CA VAL A 53 -4.01 1.73 -1.10
C VAL A 53 -4.62 1.19 0.20
N ALA A 54 -5.91 0.83 0.20
CA ALA A 54 -6.55 0.23 1.36
C ALA A 54 -5.92 -1.11 1.75
N ARG A 55 -5.62 -1.97 0.77
CA ARG A 55 -4.88 -3.22 0.99
C ARG A 55 -3.50 -2.94 1.57
N ASP A 56 -2.74 -2.02 0.96
CA ASP A 56 -1.38 -1.68 1.40
C ASP A 56 -1.35 -1.18 2.84
N ILE A 57 -2.28 -0.29 3.23
CA ILE A 57 -2.40 0.20 4.61
C ILE A 57 -2.77 -0.93 5.58
N LYS A 58 -3.67 -1.85 5.19
CA LYS A 58 -4.01 -3.03 6.01
C LYS A 58 -2.79 -3.93 6.21
N GLU A 59 -2.03 -4.17 5.16
CA GLU A 59 -0.80 -4.98 5.21
C GLU A 59 0.29 -4.32 6.05
N LEU A 60 0.44 -2.99 5.96
CA LEU A 60 1.37 -2.25 6.80
C LEU A 60 1.04 -2.40 8.29
N ARG A 61 -0.24 -2.32 8.67
CA ARG A 61 -0.68 -2.57 10.06
C ARG A 61 -0.41 -4.00 10.52
N ARG A 62 -0.59 -4.97 9.62
CA ARG A 62 -0.38 -6.39 9.91
C ARG A 62 1.10 -6.72 10.12
N VAL A 63 1.96 -6.20 9.25
CA VAL A 63 3.40 -6.53 9.23
C VAL A 63 4.18 -5.68 10.22
N TYR A 64 3.80 -4.41 10.37
CA TYR A 64 4.44 -3.41 11.21
C TYR A 64 3.43 -2.77 12.18
N PRO A 65 2.99 -3.51 13.21
CA PRO A 65 1.99 -3.03 14.16
C PRO A 65 2.44 -1.78 14.94
N ASP A 66 3.75 -1.56 15.04
CA ASP A 66 4.35 -0.44 15.77
C ASP A 66 4.35 0.88 14.97
N ILE A 67 3.94 0.87 13.70
CA ILE A 67 3.81 2.11 12.92
C ILE A 67 2.71 2.98 13.53
N PRO A 68 3.02 4.23 13.91
CA PRO A 68 2.00 5.14 14.43
C PRO A 68 0.89 5.36 13.40
N ASN A 69 -0.36 5.36 13.85
CA ASN A 69 -1.51 5.59 12.99
C ASN A 69 -1.42 6.92 12.22
N THR A 70 -0.78 7.94 12.81
CA THR A 70 -0.53 9.24 12.18
C THR A 70 0.31 9.11 10.91
N LYS A 71 1.32 8.23 10.87
CA LYS A 71 2.13 7.98 9.67
C LYS A 71 1.36 7.30 8.54
N LEU A 72 0.46 6.39 8.88
CA LEU A 72 -0.45 5.79 7.90
C LEU A 72 -1.43 6.83 7.33
N GLN A 73 -1.94 7.73 8.17
CA GLN A 73 -2.79 8.84 7.73
C GLN A 73 -2.05 9.84 6.84
N GLU A 74 -0.79 10.17 7.16
CA GLU A 74 0.08 10.99 6.31
C GLU A 74 0.25 10.35 4.93
N LEU A 75 0.54 9.04 4.85
CA LEU A 75 0.68 8.33 3.58
C LEU A 75 -0.61 8.31 2.76
N ILE A 76 -1.77 8.10 3.39
CA ILE A 76 -3.08 8.18 2.72
C ILE A 76 -3.33 9.60 2.19
N LYS A 77 -3.03 10.62 3.00
CA LYS A 77 -3.20 12.02 2.59
C LYS A 77 -2.31 12.37 1.40
N LEU A 78 -1.06 11.90 1.41
CA LEU A 78 -0.12 12.11 0.32
C LEU A 78 -0.57 11.44 -0.99
N ASN A 79 -1.08 10.20 -0.91
CA ASN A 79 -1.69 9.54 -2.06
C ASN A 79 -2.87 10.35 -2.62
N LYS A 80 -3.80 10.78 -1.77
CA LYS A 80 -4.97 11.59 -2.20
C LYS A 80 -4.59 12.95 -2.78
N SER A 81 -3.49 13.56 -2.31
CA SER A 81 -3.04 14.85 -2.84
C SER A 81 -2.33 14.73 -4.18
N MET A 82 -1.56 13.66 -4.38
CA MET A 82 -0.84 13.43 -5.64
C MET A 82 -1.75 12.85 -6.72
N TYR A 83 -2.77 12.10 -6.31
CA TYR A 83 -3.68 11.37 -7.20
C TYR A 83 -5.14 11.62 -6.79
N PRO A 84 -5.73 12.75 -7.21
CA PRO A 84 -7.08 13.15 -6.81
C PRO A 84 -8.19 12.17 -7.17
N GLU A 85 -8.01 11.35 -8.20
CA GLU A 85 -8.91 10.29 -8.65
C GLU A 85 -9.03 9.12 -7.65
N MET A 86 -8.16 9.07 -6.63
CA MET A 86 -8.25 8.10 -5.53
C MET A 86 -9.25 8.49 -4.43
N ARG A 87 -9.93 9.65 -4.54
CA ARG A 87 -10.72 10.25 -3.44
C ARG A 87 -12.00 9.50 -3.09
#